data_AF-B4QFS2-F1
#
_entry.id   AF-B4QFS2-F1
#
_cell.length_a   1.000
_cell.length_b   1.000
_cell.length_c   1.000
_cell.angle_alpha   90.00
_cell.angle_beta   90.00
_cell.angle_gamma   90.00
#
_symmetry.space_group_name_H-M   'P 1'
#
loop_
_entity.id
_entity.type
_entity.pdbx_description
1 polymer ?
#
loop_
_entity_poly.entity_id
_entity_poly.type
_entity_poly.pdbx_seq_one_letter_code
_entity_poly.pdbx_strand_id
1 'polypeptide(L)'
;MSNVDVECTGDSCEDRDGERTPMQWTAGKNADFSDGESTWLPLSPEYQRYNVQTERGVSRSSLNIFKGLQALKSSSAFLAFKDDGGFSYEAVTEQVLQIIRTNKISEEYRILVNMGNGMEILDGLAPKTYEYVLATAYSTHYPGQKADLSQRIILMPYEAVVLRWLA
;
A
#
# COMPACT_ATOMS: atom_id res chain seq x y z
N MET A 1 13.25 -0.71 -0.18
CA MET A 1 13.29 -1.11 -1.60
C MET A 1 14.26 -0.18 -2.28
N SER A 2 15.56 -0.48 -2.19
CA SER A 2 16.58 0.26 -2.91
C SER A 2 16.67 -0.37 -4.31
N ASN A 3 16.38 0.41 -5.35
CA ASN A 3 16.50 -0.03 -6.75
C ASN A 3 17.96 0.13 -7.24
N VAL A 4 18.92 -0.21 -6.39
CA VAL A 4 20.34 -0.24 -6.73
C VAL A 4 20.79 -1.68 -6.52
N ASP A 5 21.24 -2.33 -7.60
CA ASP A 5 21.88 -3.63 -7.50
C ASP A 5 23.22 -3.45 -6.78
N VAL A 6 23.24 -3.74 -5.48
CA VAL A 6 24.48 -3.81 -4.69
C VAL A 6 24.82 -5.29 -4.57
N GLU A 7 25.94 -5.74 -5.15
CA GLU A 7 26.44 -7.09 -4.91
C GLU A 7 26.77 -7.24 -3.42
N CYS A 8 26.02 -8.12 -2.76
CA CYS A 8 26.23 -8.50 -1.37
C CYS A 8 27.51 -9.33 -1.24
N THR A 9 28.61 -8.73 -0.77
CA THR A 9 29.77 -9.44 -0.23
C THR A 9 29.66 -9.51 1.29
N GLY A 10 30.41 -10.42 1.94
CA GLY A 10 30.27 -10.73 3.37
C GLY A 10 30.38 -9.55 4.35
N ASP A 11 30.87 -8.40 3.90
CA ASP A 11 30.96 -7.14 4.66
C ASP A 11 30.00 -6.03 4.15
N SER A 12 29.36 -6.18 2.97
CA SER A 12 28.59 -5.11 2.29
C SER A 12 27.07 -5.14 2.51
N CYS A 13 26.53 -6.20 3.11
CA CYS A 13 25.08 -6.34 3.36
C CYS A 13 24.54 -5.43 4.48
N GLU A 14 25.43 -4.82 5.26
CA GLU A 14 25.12 -3.91 6.38
C GLU A 14 25.21 -2.43 5.99
N ASP A 15 25.47 -2.12 4.71
CA ASP A 15 25.59 -0.74 4.26
C ASP A 15 24.24 -0.03 4.27
N ARG A 16 24.20 1.12 4.94
CA ARG A 16 23.01 1.95 5.11
C ARG A 16 22.80 2.92 3.95
N ASP A 17 23.76 3.03 3.04
CA ASP A 17 23.76 4.06 2.00
C ASP A 17 22.64 3.87 0.97
N GLY A 18 22.15 2.65 0.74
CA GLY A 18 20.97 2.39 -0.09
C GLY A 18 19.71 3.14 0.38
N GLU A 19 19.56 3.36 1.68
CA GLU A 19 18.42 4.06 2.30
C GLU A 19 18.69 5.57 2.52
N ARG A 20 19.84 6.08 2.07
CA ARG A 20 20.26 7.48 2.20
C ARG A 20 20.47 8.18 0.86
N THR A 21 20.19 7.49 -0.24
CA THR A 21 20.29 8.08 -1.58
C THR A 21 19.43 9.35 -1.68
N PRO A 22 19.83 10.34 -2.50
CA PRO A 22 19.10 11.59 -2.58
C PRO A 22 17.65 11.41 -3.02
N MET A 23 16.76 12.25 -2.49
CA MET A 23 15.34 12.20 -2.81
C MET A 23 15.08 12.46 -4.30
N GLN A 24 14.22 11.65 -4.92
CA GLN A 24 13.94 11.71 -6.35
C GLN A 24 12.70 12.59 -6.60
N TRP A 25 12.88 13.90 -6.79
CA TRP A 25 11.76 14.84 -6.94
C TRP A 25 11.15 14.82 -8.34
N THR A 26 11.99 14.81 -9.38
CA THR A 26 11.58 14.84 -10.78
C THR A 26 12.47 13.94 -11.65
N ALA A 27 12.24 13.93 -12.96
CA ALA A 27 13.13 13.31 -13.95
C ALA A 27 14.30 14.21 -14.41
N GLY A 28 14.46 15.39 -13.81
CA GLY A 28 15.49 16.37 -14.13
C GLY A 28 16.90 15.97 -13.67
N LYS A 29 17.89 16.84 -13.93
CA LYS A 29 19.28 16.60 -13.51
C LYS A 29 19.33 16.37 -12.00
N ASN A 30 20.02 15.31 -11.58
CA ASN A 30 20.08 14.89 -10.17
C ASN A 30 18.70 14.75 -9.50
N ALA A 31 17.66 14.37 -10.26
CA ALA A 31 16.28 14.28 -9.80
C ALA A 31 15.73 15.58 -9.17
N ASP A 32 16.27 16.73 -9.56
CA ASP A 32 16.06 18.05 -8.94
C ASP A 32 16.33 18.09 -7.43
N PHE A 33 17.18 17.19 -6.93
CA PHE A 33 17.70 17.26 -5.56
C PHE A 33 18.77 18.34 -5.38
N SER A 34 19.59 18.56 -6.41
CA SER A 34 20.73 19.51 -6.39
C SER A 34 21.08 19.98 -7.80
N ASP A 35 21.42 21.26 -7.95
CA ASP A 35 21.89 21.86 -9.20
C ASP A 35 23.36 21.54 -9.53
N GLY A 36 24.10 20.99 -8.55
CA GLY A 36 25.54 20.67 -8.66
C GLY A 36 25.87 19.67 -9.77
N GLU A 37 27.16 19.46 -10.05
CA GLU A 37 27.60 18.48 -11.06
C GLU A 37 27.23 17.05 -10.69
N SER A 38 27.34 16.70 -9.41
CA SER A 38 27.00 15.39 -8.84
C SER A 38 26.41 15.52 -7.44
N THR A 39 25.81 14.43 -6.94
CA THR A 39 25.32 14.29 -5.57
C THR A 39 26.29 13.50 -4.71
N TRP A 40 26.20 13.65 -3.38
CA TRP A 40 27.08 12.98 -2.41
C TRP A 40 26.92 11.45 -2.38
N LEU A 41 25.76 10.94 -2.81
CA LEU A 41 25.48 9.53 -3.10
C LEU A 41 24.81 9.42 -4.49
N PRO A 42 24.98 8.28 -5.20
CA PRO A 42 24.34 8.07 -6.49
C PRO A 42 22.81 8.02 -6.36
N LEU A 43 22.13 8.40 -7.44
CA LEU A 43 20.68 8.21 -7.60
C LEU A 43 20.40 6.79 -8.09
N SER A 44 19.17 6.31 -7.83
CA SER A 44 18.69 5.09 -8.48
C SER A 44 18.72 5.25 -10.00
N PRO A 45 19.14 4.22 -10.77
CA PRO A 45 19.05 4.22 -12.23
C PRO A 45 17.64 4.51 -12.77
N GLU A 46 16.60 4.27 -11.96
CA GLU A 46 15.20 4.41 -12.37
C GLU A 46 14.55 5.73 -11.93
N TYR A 47 15.30 6.70 -11.39
CA TYR A 47 14.72 7.95 -10.85
C TYR A 47 13.87 8.74 -11.86
N GLN A 48 14.20 8.63 -13.15
CA GLN A 48 13.42 9.29 -14.20
C GLN A 48 12.00 8.72 -14.31
N ARG A 49 11.82 7.45 -13.95
CA ARG A 49 10.51 6.77 -13.89
C ARG A 49 9.87 6.93 -12.52
N TYR A 50 10.60 6.63 -11.45
CA TYR A 50 10.11 6.66 -10.07
C TYR A 50 10.55 7.96 -9.39
N ASN A 51 9.70 8.98 -9.45
CA ASN A 51 9.93 10.24 -8.76
C ASN A 51 8.61 10.85 -8.31
N VAL A 52 8.70 11.82 -7.39
CA VAL A 52 7.53 12.48 -6.80
C VAL A 52 6.64 13.15 -7.86
N GLN A 53 7.22 13.80 -8.86
CA GLN A 53 6.46 14.46 -9.92
C GLN A 53 5.62 13.46 -10.72
N THR A 54 6.21 12.35 -11.18
CA THR A 54 5.50 11.28 -11.88
C THR A 54 4.44 10.66 -11.00
N GLU A 55 4.78 10.29 -9.76
CA GLU A 55 3.85 9.62 -8.85
C GLU A 55 2.66 10.50 -8.45
N ARG A 56 2.79 11.82 -8.42
CA ARG A 56 1.65 12.73 -8.22
C ARG A 56 0.59 12.60 -9.32
N GLY A 57 1.01 12.36 -10.57
CA GLY A 57 0.11 12.23 -11.72
C GLY A 57 -0.52 10.84 -11.90
N VAL A 58 0.05 9.80 -11.28
CA VAL A 58 -0.45 8.42 -11.40
C VAL A 58 -1.39 8.10 -10.24
N SER A 59 -2.66 7.82 -10.54
CA SER A 59 -3.72 7.65 -9.53
C SER A 59 -3.43 6.57 -8.48
N ARG A 60 -2.84 5.44 -8.89
CA ARG A 60 -2.44 4.32 -8.01
C ARG A 60 -0.94 4.21 -7.81
N SER A 61 -0.23 5.34 -7.79
CA SER A 61 1.17 5.36 -7.36
C SER A 61 1.31 5.03 -5.88
N SER A 62 2.50 4.59 -5.46
CA SER A 62 2.83 4.39 -4.04
C SER A 62 2.54 5.63 -3.21
N LEU A 63 2.88 6.82 -3.71
CA LEU A 63 2.57 8.11 -3.10
C LEU A 63 1.08 8.34 -2.90
N ASN A 64 0.26 8.12 -3.93
CA ASN A 64 -1.19 8.38 -3.84
C ASN A 64 -1.91 7.32 -3.01
N ILE A 65 -1.46 6.07 -3.03
CA ILE A 65 -1.93 5.01 -2.12
C ILE A 65 -1.60 5.40 -0.67
N PHE A 66 -0.36 5.82 -0.39
CA PHE A 66 0.05 6.23 0.95
C PHE A 66 -0.77 7.43 1.46
N LYS A 67 -1.01 8.44 0.62
CA LYS A 67 -1.91 9.56 0.94
C LYS A 67 -3.32 9.10 1.25
N GLY A 68 -3.86 8.16 0.47
CA GLY A 68 -5.15 7.54 0.71
C GLY A 68 -5.22 6.87 2.09
N LEU A 69 -4.22 6.03 2.41
CA LEU A 69 -4.11 5.39 3.73
C LEU A 69 -4.00 6.41 4.87
N GLN A 70 -3.25 7.49 4.67
CA GLN A 70 -3.12 8.54 5.67
C GLN A 70 -4.45 9.26 5.91
N ALA A 71 -5.26 9.49 4.86
CA ALA A 71 -6.59 10.07 4.99
C ALA A 71 -7.57 9.15 5.75
N LEU A 72 -7.41 7.83 5.66
CA LEU A 72 -8.23 6.88 6.43
C LEU A 72 -7.97 6.96 7.94
N LYS A 73 -6.78 7.40 8.39
CA LYS A 73 -6.47 7.48 9.83
C LYS A 73 -7.38 8.44 10.60
N SER A 74 -8.03 9.40 9.93
CA SER A 74 -9.00 10.31 10.54
C SER A 74 -10.44 9.78 10.54
N SER A 75 -10.70 8.58 10.00
CA SER A 75 -12.04 7.98 10.04
C SER A 75 -12.42 7.54 11.47
N SER A 76 -13.71 7.43 11.76
CA SER A 76 -14.15 7.12 13.12
C SER A 76 -13.77 5.69 13.56
N ALA A 77 -13.70 4.71 12.67
CA ALA A 77 -13.20 3.35 12.88
C ALA A 77 -11.69 3.32 13.14
N PHE A 78 -10.92 4.16 12.43
CA PHE A 78 -9.50 4.27 12.71
C PHE A 78 -9.25 4.98 14.05
N LEU A 79 -10.07 5.95 14.44
CA LEU A 79 -9.97 6.58 15.76
C LEU A 79 -10.42 5.65 16.90
N ALA A 80 -11.39 4.77 16.68
CA ALA A 80 -11.96 3.84 17.65
C ALA A 80 -11.10 2.58 17.92
N PHE A 81 -9.85 2.50 17.46
CA PHE A 81 -9.06 1.26 17.53
C PHE A 81 -8.73 0.74 18.93
N LYS A 82 -8.84 1.61 19.94
CA LYS A 82 -8.67 1.25 21.36
C LYS A 82 -9.97 0.84 22.02
N ASP A 83 -11.10 1.07 21.36
CA ASP A 83 -12.40 0.65 21.85
C ASP A 83 -12.50 -0.87 21.73
N ASP A 84 -13.30 -1.48 22.61
CA ASP A 84 -13.59 -2.90 22.55
C ASP A 84 -14.14 -3.28 21.16
N GLY A 85 -13.48 -4.23 20.47
CA GLY A 85 -13.83 -4.64 19.11
C GLY A 85 -13.49 -3.63 17.99
N GLY A 86 -12.77 -2.55 18.30
CA GLY A 86 -12.40 -1.52 17.31
C GLY A 86 -11.25 -1.92 16.36
N PHE A 87 -10.52 -2.99 16.69
CA PHE A 87 -9.43 -3.55 15.91
C PHE A 87 -9.37 -5.07 16.04
N SER A 88 -9.18 -5.76 14.92
CA SER A 88 -8.80 -7.17 14.89
C SER A 88 -7.95 -7.47 13.66
N TYR A 89 -7.26 -8.60 13.66
CA TYR A 89 -6.50 -9.09 12.52
C TYR A 89 -6.55 -10.62 12.49
N GLU A 90 -6.39 -11.19 11.29
CA GLU A 90 -6.48 -12.62 11.05
C GLU A 90 -5.69 -13.00 9.80
N ALA A 91 -5.02 -14.15 9.82
CA ALA A 91 -4.53 -14.79 8.61
C ALA A 91 -5.70 -15.61 8.02
N VAL A 92 -6.33 -15.07 6.96
CA VAL A 92 -7.51 -15.70 6.34
C VAL A 92 -7.09 -16.92 5.52
N THR A 93 -5.90 -16.86 4.93
CA THR A 93 -5.18 -18.00 4.35
C THR A 93 -3.72 -17.92 4.81
N GLU A 94 -2.87 -18.86 4.37
CA GLU A 94 -1.43 -18.79 4.64
C GLU A 94 -0.77 -17.52 4.06
N GLN A 95 -1.38 -16.96 3.00
CA GLN A 95 -0.81 -15.84 2.24
C GLN A 95 -1.57 -14.52 2.45
N VAL A 96 -2.80 -14.56 2.97
CA VAL A 96 -3.64 -13.37 3.12
C VAL A 96 -3.78 -12.94 4.58
N LEU A 97 -3.27 -11.75 4.87
CA LEU A 97 -3.56 -11.04 6.12
C LEU A 97 -4.77 -10.13 5.97
N GLN A 98 -5.71 -10.26 6.89
CA GLN A 98 -6.82 -9.35 7.08
C GLN A 98 -6.58 -8.49 8.32
N ILE A 99 -6.91 -7.20 8.22
CA ILE A 99 -7.04 -6.28 9.34
C ILE A 99 -8.45 -5.68 9.28
N ILE A 100 -9.13 -5.64 10.42
CA ILE A 100 -10.45 -5.03 10.56
C ILE A 100 -10.34 -3.83 11.48
N ARG A 101 -10.98 -2.72 11.09
CA ARG A 101 -11.16 -1.52 11.92
C ARG A 101 -12.63 -1.19 11.97
N THR A 102 -13.18 -1.05 13.17
CA THR A 102 -14.63 -0.88 13.33
C THR A 102 -14.93 0.25 14.29
N ASN A 103 -15.92 1.07 13.93
CA ASN A 103 -16.67 1.86 14.87
C ASN A 103 -18.05 1.21 15.01
N LYS A 104 -18.43 0.79 16.22
CA LYS A 104 -19.68 0.03 16.50
C LYS A 104 -20.95 0.73 16.02
N ILE A 105 -20.89 2.03 15.71
CA ILE A 105 -22.04 2.86 15.37
C ILE A 105 -22.25 2.94 13.85
N SER A 106 -21.19 3.10 13.05
CA SER A 106 -21.37 3.65 11.69
C SER A 106 -20.44 3.14 10.59
N GLU A 107 -19.27 2.57 10.89
CA GLU A 107 -18.30 2.24 9.84
C GLU A 107 -17.43 1.04 10.20
N GLU A 108 -17.11 0.23 9.19
CA GLU A 108 -16.18 -0.91 9.26
C GLU A 108 -15.26 -0.87 8.04
N TYR A 109 -13.97 -1.04 8.27
CA TYR A 109 -12.97 -1.23 7.22
C TYR A 109 -12.39 -2.62 7.31
N ARG A 110 -12.21 -3.25 6.15
CA ARG A 110 -11.46 -4.49 6.00
C ARG A 110 -10.30 -4.27 5.04
N ILE A 111 -9.11 -4.48 5.53
CA ILE A 111 -7.87 -4.39 4.76
C ILE A 111 -7.42 -5.82 4.50
N LEU A 112 -7.32 -6.19 3.22
CA LEU A 112 -6.84 -7.50 2.81
C LEU A 112 -5.52 -7.31 2.10
N VAL A 113 -4.52 -8.10 2.48
CA VAL A 113 -3.17 -8.05 1.91
C VAL A 113 -2.77 -9.48 1.54
N ASN A 114 -2.74 -9.76 0.24
CA ASN A 114 -2.12 -10.97 -0.28
C ASN A 114 -0.60 -10.77 -0.31
N MET A 115 0.11 -11.44 0.59
CA MET A 115 1.58 -11.41 0.65
C MET A 115 2.23 -12.45 -0.27
N GLY A 116 1.42 -13.29 -0.92
CA GLY A 116 1.86 -14.30 -1.86
C GLY A 116 2.03 -13.78 -3.29
N ASN A 117 2.78 -14.55 -4.07
CA ASN A 117 2.92 -14.38 -5.52
C ASN A 117 1.84 -15.13 -6.33
N GLY A 118 0.91 -15.80 -5.65
CA GLY A 118 -0.20 -16.53 -6.22
C GLY A 118 -1.52 -15.76 -6.10
N MET A 119 -2.52 -16.20 -6.87
CA MET A 119 -3.90 -15.73 -6.73
C MET A 119 -4.54 -16.44 -5.53
N GLU A 120 -5.27 -15.68 -4.71
CA GLU A 120 -5.97 -16.18 -3.52
C GLU A 120 -7.47 -16.01 -3.69
N ILE A 121 -8.24 -17.02 -3.28
CA ILE A 121 -9.70 -17.02 -3.34
C ILE A 121 -10.23 -17.06 -1.91
N LEU A 122 -11.02 -16.06 -1.54
CA LEU A 122 -11.57 -15.92 -0.20
C LEU A 122 -13.09 -15.98 -0.28
N ASP A 123 -13.70 -16.80 0.57
CA ASP A 123 -15.15 -17.03 0.59
C ASP A 123 -15.73 -16.60 1.95
N GLY A 124 -16.83 -15.84 1.95
CA GLY A 124 -17.66 -15.63 3.14
C GLY A 124 -17.03 -14.83 4.28
N LEU A 125 -16.28 -13.76 3.97
CA LEU A 125 -15.62 -12.92 4.97
C LEU A 125 -16.58 -12.16 5.89
N ALA A 126 -17.73 -11.72 5.38
CA ALA A 126 -18.72 -10.97 6.15
C ALA A 126 -20.10 -10.96 5.49
N PRO A 127 -21.22 -11.02 6.24
CA PRO A 127 -22.56 -10.94 5.66
C PRO A 127 -22.99 -9.50 5.32
N LYS A 128 -22.14 -8.73 4.64
CA LYS A 128 -22.37 -7.32 4.27
C LYS A 128 -21.75 -7.00 2.91
N THR A 129 -22.30 -6.00 2.22
CA THR A 129 -21.71 -5.43 1.00
C THR A 129 -20.80 -4.26 1.33
N TYR A 130 -19.55 -4.32 0.87
CA TYR A 130 -18.55 -3.28 1.03
C TYR A 130 -18.30 -2.55 -0.28
N GLU A 131 -17.68 -1.37 -0.19
CA GLU A 131 -17.14 -0.60 -1.30
C GLU A 131 -15.61 -0.64 -1.22
N TYR A 132 -14.92 -0.93 -2.32
CA TYR A 132 -13.48 -0.74 -2.41
C TYR A 132 -13.17 0.77 -2.32
N VAL A 133 -12.29 1.18 -1.42
CA VAL A 133 -11.88 2.59 -1.27
C VAL A 133 -10.44 2.81 -1.67
N LEU A 134 -9.56 1.82 -1.51
CA LEU A 134 -8.18 1.84 -1.97
C LEU A 134 -7.80 0.46 -2.51
N ALA A 135 -6.97 0.46 -3.55
CA ALA A 135 -6.45 -0.74 -4.17
C ALA A 135 -5.05 -0.46 -4.74
N THR A 136 -4.17 -1.45 -4.73
CA THR A 136 -2.80 -1.32 -5.26
C THR A 136 -2.77 -1.16 -6.79
N ALA A 137 -1.61 -0.76 -7.33
CA ALA A 137 -1.44 -0.41 -8.74
C ALA A 137 -1.93 -1.49 -9.73
N TYR A 138 -1.71 -2.77 -9.42
CA TYR A 138 -2.03 -3.90 -10.29
C TYR A 138 -3.32 -4.63 -9.91
N SER A 139 -4.10 -4.06 -8.99
CA SER A 139 -5.41 -4.60 -8.61
C SER A 139 -6.39 -4.56 -9.78
N THR A 140 -7.13 -5.65 -9.98
CA THR A 140 -8.27 -5.71 -10.90
C THR A 140 -9.51 -5.01 -10.34
N HIS A 141 -9.52 -4.72 -9.04
CA HIS A 141 -10.55 -3.96 -8.36
C HIS A 141 -10.30 -2.45 -8.48
N TYR A 142 -11.35 -1.65 -8.30
CA TYR A 142 -11.24 -0.18 -8.36
C TYR A 142 -12.07 0.54 -7.29
N PRO A 143 -11.60 1.71 -6.80
CA PRO A 143 -12.36 2.49 -5.84
C PRO A 143 -13.78 2.80 -6.33
N GLY A 144 -14.79 2.59 -5.49
CA GLY A 144 -16.21 2.71 -5.84
C GLY A 144 -16.88 1.40 -6.27
N GLN A 145 -16.10 0.37 -6.62
CA GLN A 145 -16.65 -0.97 -6.87
C GLN A 145 -17.28 -1.53 -5.59
N LYS A 146 -18.43 -2.18 -5.70
CA LYS A 146 -19.06 -2.89 -4.58
C LYS A 146 -18.68 -4.38 -4.59
N ALA A 147 -18.47 -4.95 -3.41
CA ALA A 147 -18.25 -6.38 -3.20
C ALA A 147 -19.16 -6.90 -2.09
N ASP A 148 -19.94 -7.94 -2.38
CA ASP A 148 -20.64 -8.70 -1.36
C ASP A 148 -19.66 -9.68 -0.71
N LEU A 149 -19.26 -9.39 0.53
CA LEU A 149 -18.29 -10.22 1.24
C LEU A 149 -18.90 -11.52 1.80
N SER A 150 -20.20 -11.75 1.61
CA SER A 150 -20.81 -13.07 1.87
C SER A 150 -20.47 -14.06 0.76
N GLN A 151 -20.08 -13.54 -0.39
CA GLN A 151 -19.69 -14.29 -1.57
C GLN A 151 -18.17 -14.40 -1.67
N ARG A 152 -17.74 -14.96 -2.80
CA ARG A 152 -16.34 -15.06 -3.18
C ARG A 152 -15.74 -13.72 -3.57
N ILE A 153 -14.51 -13.48 -3.12
CA ILE A 153 -13.62 -12.46 -3.67
C ILE A 153 -12.29 -13.09 -4.09
N ILE A 154 -11.60 -12.47 -5.04
CA ILE A 154 -10.33 -12.95 -5.57
C ILE A 154 -9.29 -11.85 -5.33
N LEU A 155 -8.13 -12.21 -4.79
CA LEU A 155 -6.99 -11.32 -4.69
C LEU A 155 -5.89 -11.79 -5.64
N MET A 156 -5.41 -10.87 -6.46
CA MET A 156 -4.26 -11.04 -7.34
C MET A 156 -2.96 -11.15 -6.51
N PRO A 157 -1.87 -11.66 -7.09
CA PRO A 157 -0.54 -11.66 -6.47
C PRO A 157 -0.15 -10.27 -5.94
N TYR A 158 0.35 -10.21 -4.70
CA TYR A 158 0.77 -8.96 -4.04
C TYR A 158 -0.30 -7.87 -3.96
N GLU A 159 -1.57 -8.23 -4.14
CA GLU A 159 -2.67 -7.29 -4.07
C GLU A 159 -2.98 -6.90 -2.63
N ALA A 160 -3.16 -5.59 -2.41
CA ALA A 160 -3.74 -5.08 -1.19
C ALA A 160 -4.94 -4.20 -1.53
N VAL A 161 -6.05 -4.42 -0.82
CA VAL A 161 -7.29 -3.67 -0.97
C VAL A 161 -7.80 -3.23 0.39
N VAL A 162 -8.44 -2.05 0.40
CA VAL A 162 -9.19 -1.55 1.55
C VAL A 162 -10.65 -1.47 1.14
N LEU A 163 -11.49 -2.18 1.88
CA LEU A 163 -12.93 -2.21 1.73
C LEU A 163 -13.57 -1.42 2.88
N ARG A 164 -14.63 -0.68 2.58
CA ARG A 164 -15.40 0.09 3.57
C ARG A 164 -16.87 -0.31 3.53
N TRP A 165 -17.44 -0.50 4.70
CA TRP A 165 -18.88 -0.56 4.92
C TRP A 165 -19.31 0.63 5.78
N LEU A 166 -20.45 1.20 5.44
CA LEU A 166 -21.11 2.27 6.20
C LEU A 166 -22.51 1.78 6.57
N ALA A 167 -22.95 2.07 7.79
CA ALA A 167 -24.27 1.73 8.30
C ALA A 167 -25.39 2.57 7.66
#